data_AF-A0A973I2M6-F1
#
_entry.id   AF-A0A973I2M6-F1
#
_cell.length_a   1.000
_cell.length_b   1.000
_cell.length_c   1.000
_cell.angle_alpha   90.00
_cell.angle_beta   90.00
_cell.angle_gamma   90.00
#
_symmetry.space_group_name_H-M   'P 1'
#
loop_
_entity.id
_entity.type
_entity.pdbx_description
1 polymer ?
#
loop_
_entity_poly.entity_id
_entity_poly.type
_entity_poly.pdbx_seq_one_letter_code
_entity_poly.pdbx_strand_id
1 'polypeptide(L)'
;MSNELVVIEKLELVPFFTKGNLVDDVLAKIKAEAMAHVPDVSTKKGRDAIKANVTKVTKSKTYLESQGKDLAAEYKLIPKAIDANRKKTKDFLNDLQIEIRQPLTDWEDEQKRIEAEELAKQQALKVQAERDSDHELATLQFEAAMRDREIEKQRLIQERLDQDEAIRVKAATDAKLKAEQEAQADIDKANRDKILAEQAVINAKAKADQEIIDAKNREDQLKQAAIKAEEFAKFQSEQAELRRTEAEKKSTQDAIDSAENARLAQVELQRLADKQLADEKAAREADVSNRTKKNNEAKGCLMELGFDERDAKKIIIAIAQGQIHNVGINY
;
A
#
# COMPACT_ATOMS: atom_id res chain seq x y z
N MET A 1 152.85 -10.60 70.48
CA MET A 1 152.29 -10.00 71.71
C MET A 1 150.91 -10.61 71.92
N SER A 2 150.85 -11.68 72.70
CA SER A 2 149.73 -12.60 72.81
C SER A 2 148.52 -11.93 73.48
N ASN A 3 147.43 -11.81 72.73
CA ASN A 3 146.17 -11.20 73.11
C ASN A 3 145.27 -12.25 73.82
N GLU A 4 145.76 -12.89 74.87
CA GLU A 4 144.95 -13.81 75.69
C GLU A 4 143.87 -13.03 76.45
N LEU A 5 142.74 -12.89 75.76
CA LEU A 5 141.36 -13.05 76.20
C LEU A 5 140.61 -13.60 74.97
N VAL A 6 141.10 -14.75 74.48
CA VAL A 6 140.58 -15.56 73.37
C VAL A 6 139.58 -16.57 73.95
N VAL A 7 138.63 -16.10 74.75
CA VAL A 7 137.45 -16.91 75.13
C VAL A 7 136.31 -16.69 74.12
N ILE A 8 136.49 -15.76 73.17
CA ILE A 8 135.46 -15.34 72.22
C ILE A 8 135.65 -15.96 70.81
N GLU A 9 136.86 -16.37 70.41
CA GLU A 9 137.08 -16.92 69.04
C GLU A 9 136.36 -18.25 68.76
N LYS A 10 135.90 -18.97 69.79
CA LYS A 10 135.13 -20.22 69.67
C LYS A 10 133.68 -20.11 70.13
N LEU A 11 133.17 -18.89 70.35
CA LEU A 11 131.80 -18.71 70.77
C LEU A 11 130.92 -18.46 69.54
N GLU A 12 130.00 -19.37 69.24
CA GLU A 12 128.96 -19.07 68.28
C GLU A 12 128.04 -17.98 68.85
N LEU A 13 128.21 -16.76 68.37
CA LEU A 13 127.53 -15.56 68.85
C LEU A 13 126.00 -15.67 68.71
N VAL A 14 125.53 -16.41 67.70
CA VAL A 14 124.09 -16.60 67.45
C VAL A 14 123.43 -17.42 68.56
N PRO A 15 123.81 -18.68 68.86
CA PRO A 15 123.32 -19.40 70.05
C PRO A 15 123.55 -18.65 71.37
N PHE A 16 124.66 -17.93 71.51
CA PHE A 16 124.98 -17.18 72.71
C PHE A 16 123.92 -16.11 73.03
N PHE A 17 123.56 -15.26 72.06
CA PHE A 17 122.57 -14.20 72.26
C PHE A 17 121.11 -14.66 72.10
N THR A 18 120.86 -15.73 71.32
CA THR A 18 119.48 -16.20 71.06
C THR A 18 118.96 -17.23 72.05
N LYS A 19 119.83 -18.12 72.57
CA LYS A 19 119.43 -19.18 73.50
C LYS A 19 119.78 -18.88 74.96
N GLY A 20 120.69 -17.95 75.23
CA GLY A 20 121.02 -17.46 76.58
C GLY A 20 121.77 -18.45 77.49
N ASN A 21 121.71 -19.75 77.22
CA ASN A 21 122.22 -20.81 78.10
C ASN A 21 123.74 -20.80 78.36
N LEU A 22 124.52 -20.09 77.54
CA LEU A 22 125.98 -20.03 77.66
C LEU A 22 126.46 -18.65 78.14
N VAL A 23 125.54 -17.71 78.39
CA VAL A 23 125.89 -16.34 78.78
C VAL A 23 126.61 -16.33 80.12
N ASP A 24 126.02 -16.96 81.13
CA ASP A 24 126.58 -16.99 82.47
C ASP A 24 127.92 -17.74 82.53
N ASP A 25 128.06 -18.84 81.79
CA ASP A 25 129.29 -19.64 81.73
C ASP A 25 130.48 -18.89 81.10
N VAL A 26 130.22 -18.12 80.04
CA VAL A 26 131.24 -17.32 79.36
C VAL A 26 131.64 -16.12 80.22
N LEU A 27 130.67 -15.45 80.84
CA LEU A 27 130.94 -14.35 81.78
C LEU A 27 131.72 -14.84 83.00
N ALA A 28 131.42 -16.04 83.51
CA ALA A 28 132.17 -16.68 84.59
C ALA A 28 133.61 -17.00 84.19
N LYS A 29 133.85 -17.49 82.96
CA LYS A 29 135.21 -17.72 82.43
C LYS A 29 136.00 -16.42 82.27
N ILE A 30 135.39 -15.37 81.73
CA ILE A 30 136.04 -14.05 81.60
C ILE A 30 136.39 -13.50 83.00
N LYS A 31 135.51 -13.66 83.99
CA LYS A 31 135.78 -13.27 85.37
C LYS A 31 136.93 -14.07 85.99
N ALA A 32 136.94 -15.39 85.78
CA ALA A 32 138.01 -16.25 86.28
C ALA A 32 139.37 -15.89 85.68
N GLU A 33 139.44 -15.67 84.37
CA GLU A 33 140.66 -15.27 83.66
C GLU A 33 141.13 -13.86 84.07
N ALA A 34 140.19 -12.91 84.23
CA ALA A 34 140.50 -11.56 84.68
C ALA A 34 141.03 -11.53 86.13
N MET A 35 140.55 -12.41 87.01
CA MET A 35 140.95 -12.46 88.42
C MET A 35 142.13 -13.40 88.73
N ALA A 36 142.49 -14.29 87.80
CA ALA A 36 143.61 -15.24 87.96
C ALA A 36 144.97 -14.54 88.04
N HIS A 37 145.09 -13.33 87.49
CA HIS A 37 146.28 -12.52 87.65
C HIS A 37 146.17 -11.73 88.96
N VAL A 38 147.12 -11.93 89.88
CA VAL A 38 147.24 -11.14 91.13
C VAL A 38 148.50 -10.25 91.06
N PRO A 39 148.42 -9.06 90.43
CA PRO A 39 149.56 -8.16 90.35
C PRO A 39 149.85 -7.46 91.67
N ASP A 40 151.13 -7.28 91.97
CA ASP A 40 151.57 -6.47 93.12
C ASP A 40 151.35 -4.97 92.87
N VAL A 41 150.36 -4.40 93.54
CA VAL A 41 149.97 -2.98 93.47
C VAL A 41 151.03 -2.01 93.98
N SER A 42 151.99 -2.50 94.78
CA SER A 42 153.09 -1.67 95.30
C SER A 42 154.07 -1.27 94.18
N THR A 43 154.16 -2.09 93.11
CA THR A 43 155.06 -1.85 91.98
C THR A 43 154.37 -1.15 90.79
N LYS A 44 155.12 -0.32 90.05
CA LYS A 44 154.61 0.30 88.81
C LYS A 44 154.22 -0.76 87.76
N LYS A 45 155.03 -1.83 87.63
CA LYS A 45 154.76 -2.94 86.70
C LYS A 45 153.45 -3.67 87.03
N GLY A 46 153.15 -3.91 88.31
CA GLY A 46 151.89 -4.53 88.72
C GLY A 46 150.68 -3.64 88.45
N ARG A 47 150.77 -2.33 88.70
CA ARG A 47 149.71 -1.38 88.34
C ARG A 47 149.46 -1.29 86.83
N ASP A 48 150.51 -1.36 86.01
CA ASP A 48 150.38 -1.35 84.55
C ASP A 48 149.79 -2.67 84.01
N ALA A 49 150.08 -3.81 84.64
CA ALA A 49 149.45 -5.10 84.33
C ALA A 49 147.94 -5.10 84.64
N ILE A 50 147.53 -4.49 85.76
CA ILE A 50 146.10 -4.31 86.10
C ILE A 50 145.39 -3.47 85.03
N LYS A 51 145.99 -2.35 84.60
CA LYS A 51 145.42 -1.50 83.54
C LYS A 51 145.28 -2.25 82.21
N ALA A 52 146.27 -3.07 81.86
CA ALA A 52 146.23 -3.89 80.64
C ALA A 52 145.10 -4.92 80.70
N ASN A 53 144.90 -5.58 81.85
CA ASN A 53 143.83 -6.55 82.05
C ASN A 53 142.43 -5.88 81.98
N VAL A 54 142.25 -4.74 82.64
CA VAL A 54 141.02 -3.93 82.54
C VAL A 54 140.73 -3.51 81.09
N THR A 55 141.77 -3.15 80.33
CA THR A 55 141.63 -2.81 78.90
C THR A 55 141.15 -4.01 78.09
N LYS A 56 141.63 -5.22 78.37
CA LYS A 56 141.17 -6.44 77.69
C LYS A 56 139.69 -6.72 77.99
N VAL A 57 139.29 -6.67 79.26
CA VAL A 57 137.87 -6.85 79.66
C VAL A 57 136.97 -5.79 79.00
N THR A 58 137.43 -4.55 78.91
CA THR A 58 136.71 -3.46 78.25
C THR A 58 136.53 -3.72 76.74
N LYS A 59 137.56 -4.24 76.07
CA LYS A 59 137.46 -4.63 74.65
C LYS A 59 136.47 -5.79 74.44
N SER A 60 136.50 -6.79 75.31
CA SER A 60 135.54 -7.91 75.27
C SER A 60 134.10 -7.43 75.50
N LYS A 61 133.87 -6.48 76.42
CA LYS A 61 132.57 -5.84 76.64
C LYS A 61 132.06 -5.15 75.36
N THR A 62 132.87 -4.25 74.79
CA THR A 62 132.47 -3.49 73.60
C THR A 62 132.21 -4.41 72.41
N TYR A 63 132.99 -5.47 72.25
CA TYR A 63 132.79 -6.47 71.21
C TYR A 63 131.44 -7.21 71.36
N LEU A 64 131.15 -7.76 72.54
CA LEU A 64 129.89 -8.47 72.80
C LEU A 64 128.67 -7.54 72.65
N GLU A 65 128.78 -6.28 73.10
CA GLU A 65 127.70 -5.30 72.94
C GLU A 65 127.44 -4.95 71.46
N SER A 66 128.49 -4.77 70.65
CA SER A 66 128.35 -4.53 69.21
C SER A 66 127.72 -5.72 68.51
N GLN A 67 128.21 -6.94 68.74
CA GLN A 67 127.69 -8.15 68.09
C GLN A 67 126.24 -8.44 68.47
N GLY A 68 125.84 -8.21 69.72
CA GLY A 68 124.45 -8.34 70.13
C GLY A 68 123.53 -7.30 69.47
N LYS A 69 124.01 -6.06 69.29
CA LYS A 69 123.28 -5.00 68.57
C LYS A 69 123.13 -5.32 67.08
N ASP A 70 124.20 -5.76 66.43
CA ASP A 70 124.20 -6.10 65.00
C ASP A 70 123.27 -7.30 64.74
N LEU A 71 123.33 -8.32 65.58
CA LEU A 71 122.44 -9.49 65.48
C LEU A 71 120.96 -9.09 65.70
N ALA A 72 120.66 -8.28 66.72
CA ALA A 72 119.30 -7.81 66.94
C ALA A 72 118.77 -6.94 65.79
N ALA A 73 119.63 -6.17 65.12
CA ALA A 73 119.27 -5.39 63.94
C ALA A 73 118.96 -6.31 62.74
N GLU A 74 119.78 -7.33 62.50
CA GLU A 74 119.55 -8.32 61.43
C GLU A 74 118.25 -9.10 61.64
N TYR A 75 118.01 -9.62 62.85
CA TYR A 75 116.78 -10.34 63.16
C TYR A 75 115.52 -9.48 63.05
N LYS A 76 115.61 -8.15 63.24
CA LYS A 76 114.49 -7.22 63.00
C LYS A 76 114.17 -7.02 61.52
N LEU A 77 115.12 -7.28 60.62
CA LEU A 77 114.90 -7.21 59.17
C LEU A 77 114.18 -8.46 58.63
N ILE A 78 114.35 -9.61 59.29
CA ILE A 78 113.77 -10.89 58.85
C ILE A 78 112.23 -10.83 58.76
N PRO A 79 111.46 -10.35 59.77
CA PRO A 79 110.00 -10.23 59.66
C PRO A 79 109.55 -9.32 58.52
N LYS A 80 110.22 -8.18 58.32
CA LYS A 80 109.91 -7.26 57.21
C LYS A 80 110.11 -7.91 55.85
N ALA A 81 111.19 -8.67 55.68
CA ALA A 81 111.46 -9.42 54.47
C ALA A 81 110.44 -10.55 54.25
N ILE A 82 110.05 -11.26 55.32
CA ILE A 82 109.01 -12.30 55.27
C ILE A 82 107.68 -11.69 54.79
N ASP A 83 107.22 -10.59 55.39
CA ASP A 83 105.94 -10.00 54.99
C ASP A 83 105.97 -9.42 53.57
N ALA A 84 107.09 -8.82 53.16
CA ALA A 84 107.28 -8.36 51.77
C ALA A 84 107.22 -9.53 50.77
N ASN A 85 107.89 -10.65 51.08
CA ASN A 85 107.87 -11.84 50.23
C ASN A 85 106.50 -12.51 50.23
N ARG A 86 105.83 -12.64 51.38
CA ARG A 86 104.46 -13.15 51.48
C ARG A 86 103.49 -12.34 50.63
N LYS A 87 103.60 -11.01 50.67
CA LYS A 87 102.79 -10.13 49.82
C LYS A 87 103.07 -10.37 48.34
N LYS A 88 104.34 -10.36 47.92
CA LYS A 88 104.73 -10.64 46.53
C LYS A 88 104.20 -12.00 46.05
N THR A 89 104.33 -13.05 46.86
CA THR A 89 103.80 -14.38 46.53
C THR A 89 102.28 -14.37 46.38
N LYS A 90 101.56 -13.71 47.30
CA LYS A 90 100.11 -13.60 47.23
C LYS A 90 99.66 -12.86 45.96
N ASP A 91 100.25 -11.70 45.70
CA ASP A 91 99.88 -10.85 44.56
C ASP A 91 100.17 -11.59 43.24
N PHE A 92 101.35 -12.22 43.11
CA PHE A 92 101.70 -13.03 41.94
C PHE A 92 100.75 -14.21 41.71
N LEU A 93 100.38 -14.96 42.76
CA LEU A 93 99.45 -16.09 42.63
C LEU A 93 98.03 -15.64 42.28
N ASN A 94 97.59 -14.48 42.79
CA ASN A 94 96.30 -13.90 42.43
C ASN A 94 96.28 -13.45 40.96
N ASP A 95 97.33 -12.76 40.50
CA ASP A 95 97.45 -12.32 39.11
C ASP A 95 97.47 -13.52 38.16
N LEU A 96 98.24 -14.56 38.51
CA LEU A 96 98.28 -15.81 37.74
C LEU A 96 96.91 -16.53 37.73
N GLN A 97 96.16 -16.50 38.84
CA GLN A 97 94.81 -17.05 38.88
C GLN A 97 93.87 -16.32 37.92
N ILE A 98 93.95 -14.98 37.87
CA ILE A 98 93.14 -14.16 36.95
C ILE A 98 93.51 -14.49 35.51
N GLU A 99 94.82 -14.52 35.19
CA GLU A 99 95.31 -14.82 33.84
C GLU A 99 94.90 -16.22 33.37
N ILE A 100 95.00 -17.24 34.25
CA ILE A 100 94.54 -18.60 33.95
C ILE A 100 93.02 -18.64 33.71
N ARG A 101 92.24 -17.80 34.42
CA ARG A 101 90.78 -17.76 34.29
C ARG A 101 90.31 -16.89 33.11
N GLN A 102 91.14 -15.98 32.62
CA GLN A 102 90.75 -15.02 31.58
C GLN A 102 90.21 -15.70 30.31
N PRO A 103 90.85 -16.74 29.73
CA PRO A 103 90.33 -17.40 28.52
C PRO A 103 88.94 -18.03 28.71
N LEU A 104 88.65 -18.55 29.92
CA LEU A 104 87.33 -19.08 30.24
C LEU A 104 86.29 -17.97 30.34
N THR A 105 86.65 -16.85 30.96
CA THR A 105 85.76 -15.68 31.09
C THR A 105 85.43 -15.11 29.72
N ASP A 106 86.44 -14.94 28.86
CA ASP A 106 86.26 -14.44 27.49
C ASP A 106 85.36 -15.39 26.67
N TRP A 107 85.52 -16.70 26.83
CA TRP A 107 84.66 -17.68 26.17
C TRP A 107 83.21 -17.65 26.70
N GLU A 108 83.00 -17.56 28.01
CA GLU A 108 81.67 -17.46 28.64
C GLU A 108 80.92 -16.20 28.16
N ASP A 109 81.63 -15.07 28.04
CA ASP A 109 81.04 -13.82 27.56
C ASP A 109 80.76 -13.84 26.04
N GLU A 110 81.61 -14.49 25.24
CA GLU A 110 81.36 -14.74 23.83
C GLU A 110 80.13 -15.65 23.64
N GLN A 111 79.99 -16.72 24.41
CA GLN A 111 78.80 -17.59 24.35
C GLN A 111 77.51 -16.83 24.67
N LYS A 112 77.52 -15.99 25.72
CA LYS A 112 76.37 -15.13 26.04
C LYS A 112 76.02 -14.18 24.89
N ARG A 113 77.03 -13.64 24.21
CA ARG A 113 76.81 -12.76 23.05
C ARG A 113 76.17 -13.54 21.90
N ILE A 114 76.68 -14.74 21.59
CA ILE A 114 76.13 -15.61 20.54
C ILE A 114 74.69 -16.00 20.87
N GLU A 115 74.39 -16.41 22.11
CA GLU A 115 73.04 -16.75 22.55
C GLU A 115 72.07 -15.55 22.43
N ALA A 116 72.52 -14.36 22.83
CA ALA A 116 71.73 -13.14 22.72
C ALA A 116 71.49 -12.74 21.25
N GLU A 117 72.50 -12.87 20.40
CA GLU A 117 72.38 -12.60 18.95
C GLU A 117 71.46 -13.62 18.27
N GLU A 118 71.57 -14.91 18.61
CA GLU A 118 70.72 -15.96 18.07
C GLU A 118 69.27 -15.76 18.52
N LEU A 119 69.03 -15.42 19.78
CA LEU A 119 67.69 -15.09 20.28
C LEU A 119 67.12 -13.87 19.54
N ALA A 120 67.91 -12.81 19.34
CA ALA A 120 67.50 -11.63 18.60
C ALA A 120 67.17 -11.97 17.12
N LYS A 121 67.98 -12.82 16.49
CA LYS A 121 67.76 -13.29 15.12
C LYS A 121 66.49 -14.14 15.00
N GLN A 122 66.24 -15.03 15.96
CA GLN A 122 65.01 -15.83 16.00
C GLN A 122 63.78 -14.95 16.18
N GLN A 123 63.85 -13.93 17.04
CA GLN A 123 62.77 -12.95 17.21
C GLN A 123 62.52 -12.14 15.93
N ALA A 124 63.58 -11.67 15.28
CA ALA A 124 63.46 -10.94 14.02
C ALA A 124 62.82 -11.79 12.91
N LEU A 125 63.21 -13.07 12.79
CA LEU A 125 62.63 -14.01 11.83
C LEU A 125 61.14 -14.27 12.11
N LYS A 126 60.73 -14.40 13.38
CA LYS A 126 59.32 -14.56 13.75
C LYS A 126 58.49 -13.34 13.36
N VAL A 127 58.97 -12.13 13.69
CA VAL A 127 58.30 -10.88 13.32
C VAL A 127 58.21 -10.75 11.80
N GLN A 128 59.24 -11.14 11.07
CA GLN A 128 59.20 -11.12 9.61
C GLN A 128 58.17 -12.12 9.05
N ALA A 129 58.15 -13.36 9.55
CA ALA A 129 57.18 -14.37 9.13
C ALA A 129 55.73 -13.95 9.42
N GLU A 130 55.48 -13.31 10.57
CA GLU A 130 54.15 -12.74 10.90
C GLU A 130 53.76 -11.64 9.90
N ARG A 131 54.69 -10.72 9.58
CA ARG A 131 54.43 -9.65 8.59
C ARG A 131 54.16 -10.20 7.19
N ASP A 132 54.89 -11.23 6.78
CA ASP A 132 54.69 -11.86 5.48
C ASP A 132 53.33 -12.57 5.42
N SER A 133 52.93 -13.25 6.50
CA SER A 133 51.61 -13.88 6.62
C SER A 133 50.47 -12.86 6.63
N ASP A 134 50.61 -11.75 7.36
CA ASP A 134 49.65 -10.66 7.38
C ASP A 134 49.51 -10.01 6.00
N HIS A 135 50.62 -9.85 5.27
CA HIS A 135 50.63 -9.31 3.92
C HIS A 135 49.92 -10.24 2.92
N GLU A 136 50.15 -11.54 3.01
CA GLU A 136 49.46 -12.54 2.18
C GLU A 136 47.95 -12.54 2.47
N LEU A 137 47.57 -12.51 3.75
CA LEU A 137 46.16 -12.45 4.15
C LEU A 137 45.48 -11.17 3.64
N ALA A 138 46.13 -10.02 3.77
CA ALA A 138 45.62 -8.75 3.26
C ALA A 138 45.43 -8.77 1.73
N THR A 139 46.35 -9.41 1.01
CA THR A 139 46.27 -9.59 -0.45
C THR A 139 45.07 -10.45 -0.82
N LEU A 140 44.88 -11.61 -0.17
CA LEU A 140 43.74 -12.49 -0.42
C LEU A 140 42.40 -11.82 -0.09
N GLN A 141 42.33 -11.05 1.00
CA GLN A 141 41.13 -10.29 1.36
C GLN A 141 40.81 -9.20 0.33
N PHE A 142 41.83 -8.51 -0.18
CA PHE A 142 41.66 -7.51 -1.23
C PHE A 142 41.15 -8.16 -2.53
N GLU A 143 41.75 -9.27 -2.96
CA GLU A 143 41.31 -10.02 -4.14
C GLU A 143 39.87 -10.52 -4.00
N ALA A 144 39.49 -11.06 -2.84
CA ALA A 144 38.13 -11.49 -2.55
C ALA A 144 37.13 -10.33 -2.65
N ALA A 145 37.45 -9.19 -2.03
CA ALA A 145 36.60 -7.99 -2.08
C ALA A 145 36.44 -7.44 -3.52
N MET A 146 37.50 -7.53 -4.34
CA MET A 146 37.43 -7.15 -5.75
C MET A 146 36.56 -8.11 -6.56
N ARG A 147 36.66 -9.42 -6.28
CA ARG A 147 35.80 -10.42 -6.92
C ARG A 147 34.33 -10.21 -6.58
N ASP A 148 34.00 -9.94 -5.32
CA ASP A 148 32.62 -9.68 -4.88
C ASP A 148 32.05 -8.42 -5.55
N ARG A 149 32.85 -7.36 -5.67
CA ARG A 149 32.45 -6.16 -6.41
C ARG A 149 32.15 -6.45 -7.88
N GLU A 150 32.95 -7.28 -8.54
CA GLU A 150 32.70 -7.65 -9.93
C GLU A 150 31.44 -8.50 -10.06
N ILE A 151 31.22 -9.46 -9.15
CA ILE A 151 29.98 -10.26 -9.11
C ILE A 151 28.75 -9.36 -8.96
N GLU A 152 28.78 -8.40 -8.02
CA GLU A 152 27.67 -7.48 -7.81
C GLU A 152 27.43 -6.58 -9.03
N LYS A 153 28.51 -6.10 -9.67
CA LYS A 153 28.40 -5.33 -10.92
C LYS A 153 27.75 -6.15 -12.04
N GLN A 154 28.14 -7.42 -12.20
CA GLN A 154 27.53 -8.31 -13.19
C GLN A 154 26.05 -8.55 -12.87
N ARG A 155 25.69 -8.73 -11.60
CA ARG A 155 24.30 -8.88 -11.15
C ARG A 155 23.46 -7.64 -11.50
N LEU A 156 23.97 -6.45 -11.22
CA LEU A 156 23.29 -5.20 -11.55
C LEU A 156 23.12 -5.01 -13.07
N ILE A 157 24.12 -5.40 -13.87
CA ILE A 157 24.01 -5.38 -15.33
C ILE A 157 22.90 -6.34 -15.79
N GLN A 158 22.88 -7.57 -15.25
CA GLN A 158 21.86 -8.55 -15.61
C GLN A 158 20.47 -8.08 -15.23
N GLU A 159 20.29 -7.51 -14.03
CA GLU A 159 19.00 -6.97 -13.60
C GLU A 159 18.50 -5.86 -14.53
N ARG A 160 19.40 -4.99 -15.01
CA ARG A 160 19.03 -3.96 -16.00
C ARG A 160 18.62 -4.56 -17.34
N LEU A 161 19.33 -5.58 -17.82
CA LEU A 161 18.96 -6.29 -19.05
C LEU A 161 17.58 -6.97 -18.92
N ASP A 162 17.33 -7.62 -17.78
CA ASP A 162 16.04 -8.28 -17.50
C ASP A 162 14.89 -7.25 -17.42
N GLN A 163 15.13 -6.08 -16.81
CA GLN A 163 14.16 -4.97 -16.78
C GLN A 163 13.87 -4.43 -18.18
N ASP A 164 14.92 -4.17 -18.97
CA ASP A 164 14.79 -3.67 -20.34
C ASP A 164 14.04 -4.70 -21.23
N GLU A 165 14.32 -6.00 -21.07
CA GLU A 165 13.59 -7.07 -21.76
C GLU A 165 12.13 -7.14 -21.30
N ALA A 166 11.85 -7.05 -20.01
CA ALA A 166 10.49 -7.03 -19.50
C ALA A 166 9.68 -5.83 -20.03
N ILE A 167 10.30 -4.66 -20.12
CA ILE A 167 9.69 -3.46 -20.73
C ILE A 167 9.41 -3.73 -22.22
N ARG A 168 10.37 -4.30 -22.95
CA ARG A 168 10.20 -4.63 -24.38
C ARG A 168 9.08 -5.64 -24.61
N VAL A 169 9.01 -6.69 -23.79
CA VAL A 169 7.96 -7.71 -23.87
C VAL A 169 6.60 -7.09 -23.57
N LYS A 170 6.48 -6.29 -22.49
CA LYS A 170 5.24 -5.57 -22.17
C LYS A 170 4.79 -4.65 -23.30
N ALA A 171 5.71 -3.87 -23.87
CA ALA A 171 5.40 -3.00 -24.99
C ALA A 171 4.92 -3.80 -26.22
N ALA A 172 5.53 -4.94 -26.50
CA ALA A 172 5.12 -5.84 -27.58
C ALA A 172 3.75 -6.49 -27.33
N THR A 173 3.47 -6.93 -26.09
CA THR A 173 2.17 -7.49 -25.71
C THR A 173 1.07 -6.44 -25.77
N ASP A 174 1.33 -5.22 -25.29
CA ASP A 174 0.37 -4.13 -25.32
C ASP A 174 0.07 -3.69 -26.76
N ALA A 175 1.08 -3.64 -27.62
CA ALA A 175 0.90 -3.38 -29.05
C ALA A 175 0.07 -4.47 -29.73
N LYS A 176 0.31 -5.75 -29.42
CA LYS A 176 -0.48 -6.87 -29.95
C LYS A 176 -1.93 -6.81 -29.45
N LEU A 177 -2.14 -6.55 -28.17
CA LEU A 177 -3.49 -6.44 -27.58
C LEU A 177 -4.27 -5.29 -28.21
N LYS A 178 -3.65 -4.13 -28.42
CA LYS A 178 -4.28 -3.00 -29.12
C LYS A 178 -4.64 -3.36 -30.56
N ALA A 179 -3.73 -3.98 -31.30
CA ALA A 179 -4.02 -4.42 -32.67
C ALA A 179 -5.16 -5.45 -32.72
N GLU A 180 -5.23 -6.37 -31.75
CA GLU A 180 -6.32 -7.34 -31.64
C GLU A 180 -7.66 -6.67 -31.27
N GLN A 181 -7.65 -5.69 -30.37
CA GLN A 181 -8.84 -4.90 -30.02
C GLN A 181 -9.34 -4.06 -31.21
N GLU A 182 -8.44 -3.44 -31.96
CA GLU A 182 -8.78 -2.68 -33.18
C GLU A 182 -9.37 -3.61 -34.24
N ALA A 183 -8.75 -4.77 -34.49
CA ALA A 183 -9.27 -5.77 -35.42
C ALA A 183 -10.65 -6.29 -34.99
N GLN A 184 -10.86 -6.54 -33.69
CA GLN A 184 -12.16 -6.96 -33.18
C GLN A 184 -13.21 -5.85 -33.30
N ALA A 185 -12.84 -4.59 -33.04
CA ALA A 185 -13.73 -3.46 -33.21
C ALA A 185 -14.16 -3.27 -34.68
N ASP A 186 -13.23 -3.50 -35.62
CA ASP A 186 -13.54 -3.48 -37.06
C ASP A 186 -14.47 -4.62 -37.47
N ILE A 187 -14.25 -5.84 -36.94
CA ILE A 187 -15.15 -6.99 -37.14
C ILE A 187 -16.54 -6.70 -36.55
N ASP A 188 -16.60 -6.17 -35.33
CA ASP A 188 -17.85 -5.84 -34.65
C ASP A 188 -18.62 -4.74 -35.40
N LYS A 189 -17.91 -3.73 -35.93
CA LYS A 189 -18.49 -2.70 -36.78
C LYS A 189 -19.03 -3.29 -38.08
N ALA A 190 -18.27 -4.13 -38.76
CA ALA A 190 -18.72 -4.82 -39.98
C ALA A 190 -19.95 -5.70 -39.71
N ASN A 191 -19.97 -6.41 -38.57
CA ASN A 191 -21.12 -7.21 -38.15
C ASN A 191 -22.35 -6.34 -37.83
N ARG A 192 -22.17 -5.21 -37.13
CA ARG A 192 -23.25 -4.24 -36.89
C ARG A 192 -23.80 -3.68 -38.19
N ASP A 193 -22.93 -3.29 -39.11
CA ASP A 193 -23.32 -2.77 -40.42
C ASP A 193 -24.10 -3.82 -41.22
N LYS A 194 -23.67 -5.09 -41.16
CA LYS A 194 -24.39 -6.22 -41.77
C LYS A 194 -25.76 -6.44 -41.12
N ILE A 195 -25.86 -6.44 -39.79
CA ILE A 195 -27.14 -6.56 -39.07
C ILE A 195 -28.06 -5.39 -39.41
N LEU A 196 -27.55 -4.16 -39.46
CA LEU A 196 -28.33 -2.98 -39.85
C LEU A 196 -28.81 -3.07 -41.29
N ALA A 197 -27.96 -3.55 -42.21
CA ALA A 197 -28.35 -3.78 -43.60
C ALA A 197 -29.41 -4.88 -43.73
N GLU A 198 -29.25 -6.01 -43.03
CA GLU A 198 -30.24 -7.08 -42.97
C GLU A 198 -31.57 -6.58 -42.38
N GLN A 199 -31.53 -5.83 -41.28
CA GLN A 199 -32.71 -5.24 -40.66
C GLN A 199 -33.38 -4.23 -41.59
N ALA A 200 -32.61 -3.43 -42.36
CA ALA A 200 -33.15 -2.53 -43.36
C ALA A 200 -33.85 -3.29 -44.50
N VAL A 201 -33.30 -4.42 -44.95
CA VAL A 201 -33.95 -5.29 -45.94
C VAL A 201 -35.23 -5.91 -45.38
N ILE A 202 -35.22 -6.40 -44.14
CA ILE A 202 -36.41 -6.95 -43.47
C ILE A 202 -37.48 -5.87 -43.33
N ASN A 203 -37.11 -4.67 -42.86
CA ASN A 203 -38.03 -3.55 -42.70
C ASN A 203 -38.58 -3.06 -44.05
N ALA A 204 -37.77 -3.05 -45.11
CA ALA A 204 -38.21 -2.71 -46.46
C ALA A 204 -39.19 -3.74 -47.02
N LYS A 205 -38.92 -5.04 -46.81
CA LYS A 205 -39.86 -6.12 -47.16
C LYS A 205 -41.16 -6.01 -46.38
N ALA A 206 -41.10 -5.79 -45.06
CA ALA A 206 -42.28 -5.61 -44.23
C ALA A 206 -43.11 -4.39 -44.65
N LYS A 207 -42.47 -3.27 -45.03
CA LYS A 207 -43.17 -2.11 -45.61
C LYS A 207 -43.81 -2.42 -46.95
N ALA A 208 -43.10 -3.10 -47.85
CA ALA A 208 -43.66 -3.51 -49.14
C ALA A 208 -44.84 -4.48 -48.98
N ASP A 209 -44.73 -5.45 -48.07
CA ASP A 209 -45.82 -6.38 -47.75
C ASP A 209 -47.02 -5.64 -47.15
N GLN A 210 -46.78 -4.65 -46.26
CA GLN A 210 -47.83 -3.80 -45.71
C GLN A 210 -48.49 -2.95 -46.80
N GLU A 211 -47.73 -2.37 -47.72
CA GLU A 211 -48.26 -1.61 -48.87
C GLU A 211 -49.11 -2.49 -49.80
N ILE A 212 -48.72 -3.76 -50.01
CA ILE A 212 -49.52 -4.73 -50.77
C ILE A 212 -50.83 -5.05 -50.03
N ILE A 213 -50.77 -5.27 -48.71
CA ILE A 213 -51.96 -5.50 -47.89
C ILE A 213 -52.88 -4.27 -47.90
N ASP A 214 -52.33 -3.07 -47.74
CA ASP A 214 -53.09 -1.82 -47.75
C ASP A 214 -53.68 -1.54 -49.14
N ALA A 215 -52.96 -1.83 -50.23
CA ALA A 215 -53.47 -1.72 -51.59
C ALA A 215 -54.61 -2.72 -51.84
N LYS A 216 -54.47 -3.97 -51.38
CA LYS A 216 -55.53 -4.98 -51.46
C LYS A 216 -56.75 -4.59 -50.64
N ASN A 217 -56.56 -4.08 -49.42
CA ASN A 217 -57.64 -3.58 -48.58
C ASN A 217 -58.37 -2.39 -49.24
N ARG A 218 -57.64 -1.47 -49.90
CA ARG A 218 -58.26 -0.38 -50.68
C ARG A 218 -59.04 -0.91 -51.87
N GLU A 219 -58.50 -1.89 -52.59
CA GLU A 219 -59.18 -2.53 -53.72
C GLU A 219 -60.47 -3.23 -53.24
N ASP A 220 -60.41 -3.98 -52.14
CA ASP A 220 -61.58 -4.65 -51.55
C ASP A 220 -62.60 -3.63 -51.02
N GLN A 221 -62.16 -2.52 -50.43
CA GLN A 221 -63.05 -1.41 -50.04
C GLN A 221 -63.72 -0.76 -51.25
N LEU A 222 -62.99 -0.54 -52.35
CA LEU A 222 -63.55 0.00 -53.59
C LEU A 222 -64.55 -0.97 -54.22
N LYS A 223 -64.25 -2.28 -54.23
CA LYS A 223 -65.20 -3.31 -54.69
C LYS A 223 -66.45 -3.36 -53.82
N GLN A 224 -66.30 -3.33 -52.50
CA GLN A 224 -67.46 -3.30 -51.59
C GLN A 224 -68.26 -2.01 -51.74
N ALA A 225 -67.61 -0.86 -51.95
CA ALA A 225 -68.30 0.41 -52.23
C ALA A 225 -69.03 0.37 -53.57
N ALA A 226 -68.45 -0.23 -54.61
CA ALA A 226 -69.09 -0.42 -55.91
C ALA A 226 -70.29 -1.37 -55.83
N ILE A 227 -70.17 -2.50 -55.12
CA ILE A 227 -71.28 -3.43 -54.89
C ILE A 227 -72.41 -2.72 -54.13
N LYS A 228 -72.10 -2.00 -53.03
CA LYS A 228 -73.10 -1.24 -52.28
C LYS A 228 -73.75 -0.13 -53.12
N ALA A 229 -72.98 0.54 -53.99
CA ALA A 229 -73.52 1.53 -54.91
C ALA A 229 -74.42 0.92 -55.98
N GLU A 230 -74.08 -0.27 -56.51
CA GLU A 230 -74.90 -1.01 -57.47
C GLU A 230 -76.18 -1.55 -56.81
N GLU A 231 -76.10 -2.12 -55.61
CA GLU A 231 -77.26 -2.56 -54.83
C GLU A 231 -78.16 -1.37 -54.48
N PHE A 232 -77.58 -0.23 -54.08
CA PHE A 232 -78.34 0.99 -53.82
C PHE A 232 -78.98 1.56 -55.09
N ALA A 233 -78.30 1.51 -56.23
CA ALA A 233 -78.85 1.93 -57.52
C ALA A 233 -79.97 0.99 -58.00
N LYS A 234 -79.82 -0.33 -57.83
CA LYS A 234 -80.88 -1.31 -58.10
C LYS A 234 -82.07 -1.10 -57.17
N PHE A 235 -81.85 -0.93 -55.88
CA PHE A 235 -82.91 -0.64 -54.91
C PHE A 235 -83.63 0.68 -55.22
N GLN A 236 -82.91 1.73 -55.64
CA GLN A 236 -83.53 2.98 -56.09
C GLN A 236 -84.31 2.82 -57.39
N SER A 237 -83.80 2.06 -58.36
CA SER A 237 -84.49 1.77 -59.63
C SER A 237 -85.76 0.93 -59.40
N GLU A 238 -85.70 -0.04 -58.50
CA GLU A 238 -86.82 -0.90 -58.14
C GLU A 238 -87.90 -0.13 -57.35
N GLN A 239 -87.50 0.76 -56.42
CA GLN A 239 -88.43 1.71 -55.80
C GLN A 239 -89.02 2.70 -56.81
N ALA A 240 -88.26 3.13 -57.82
CA ALA A 240 -88.77 4.02 -58.86
C ALA A 240 -89.77 3.32 -59.80
N GLU A 241 -89.56 2.05 -60.14
CA GLU A 241 -90.53 1.23 -60.89
C GLU A 241 -91.79 0.89 -60.08
N LEU A 242 -91.65 0.56 -58.79
CA LEU A 242 -92.80 0.37 -57.90
C LEU A 242 -93.62 1.65 -57.76
N ARG A 243 -92.97 2.82 -57.62
CA ARG A 243 -93.67 4.11 -57.60
C ARG A 243 -94.32 4.46 -58.93
N ARG A 244 -93.73 4.11 -60.07
CA ARG A 244 -94.37 4.28 -61.39
C ARG A 244 -95.60 3.40 -61.55
N THR A 245 -95.51 2.13 -61.18
CA THR A 245 -96.63 1.18 -61.29
C THR A 245 -97.75 1.44 -60.28
N GLU A 246 -97.43 1.90 -59.07
CA GLU A 246 -98.43 2.41 -58.12
C GLU A 246 -99.06 3.73 -58.58
N ALA A 247 -98.28 4.66 -59.14
CA ALA A 247 -98.82 5.92 -59.68
C ALA A 247 -99.71 5.71 -60.91
N GLU A 248 -99.40 4.71 -61.76
CA GLU A 248 -100.20 4.37 -62.93
C GLU A 248 -101.52 3.67 -62.53
N LYS A 249 -101.49 2.75 -61.55
CA LYS A 249 -102.71 2.16 -60.97
C LYS A 249 -103.57 3.16 -60.21
N LYS A 250 -102.96 4.15 -59.55
CA LYS A 250 -103.70 5.20 -58.83
C LYS A 250 -104.32 6.22 -59.80
N SER A 251 -103.63 6.55 -60.90
CA SER A 251 -104.15 7.40 -61.98
C SER A 251 -105.34 6.78 -62.71
N THR A 252 -105.34 5.46 -62.96
CA THR A 252 -106.48 4.78 -63.61
C THR A 252 -107.68 4.61 -62.67
N GLN A 253 -107.45 4.40 -61.38
CA GLN A 253 -108.52 4.33 -60.38
C GLN A 253 -109.14 5.71 -60.10
N ASP A 254 -108.32 6.76 -59.95
CA ASP A 254 -108.77 8.14 -59.75
C ASP A 254 -109.52 8.70 -60.98
N ALA A 255 -109.21 8.24 -62.21
CA ALA A 255 -109.94 8.61 -63.42
C ALA A 255 -111.33 7.95 -63.53
N ILE A 256 -111.51 6.74 -62.98
CA ILE A 256 -112.81 6.06 -62.91
C ILE A 256 -113.67 6.68 -61.82
N ASP A 257 -113.10 6.93 -60.64
CA ASP A 257 -113.81 7.50 -59.48
C ASP A 257 -114.15 9.00 -59.68
N SER A 258 -113.38 9.75 -60.47
CA SER A 258 -113.68 11.13 -60.85
C SER A 258 -114.80 11.25 -61.89
N ALA A 259 -115.02 10.24 -62.73
CA ALA A 259 -116.08 10.23 -63.74
C ALA A 259 -117.45 9.84 -63.16
N GLU A 260 -117.47 8.97 -62.15
CA GLU A 260 -118.70 8.51 -61.48
C GLU A 260 -119.23 9.54 -60.46
N ASN A 261 -118.34 10.20 -59.71
CA ASN A 261 -118.71 11.28 -58.78
C ASN A 261 -119.18 12.58 -59.48
N ALA A 262 -118.68 12.87 -60.69
CA ALA A 262 -119.15 14.03 -61.46
C ALA A 262 -120.59 13.84 -62.00
N ARG A 263 -121.00 12.59 -62.26
CA ARG A 263 -122.35 12.27 -62.74
C ARG A 263 -123.38 12.22 -61.60
N LEU A 264 -122.98 11.79 -60.41
CA LEU A 264 -123.84 11.79 -59.21
C LEU A 264 -124.07 13.20 -58.66
N ALA A 265 -123.09 14.10 -58.74
CA ALA A 265 -123.22 15.49 -58.28
C ALA A 265 -124.16 16.37 -59.13
N GLN A 266 -124.31 16.10 -60.44
CA GLN A 266 -125.27 16.84 -61.30
C GLN A 266 -126.73 16.41 -61.09
N VAL A 267 -126.99 15.14 -60.75
CA VAL A 267 -128.35 14.62 -60.51
C VAL A 267 -128.90 15.06 -59.15
N GLU A 268 -128.03 15.28 -58.17
CA GLU A 268 -128.43 15.64 -56.80
C GLU A 268 -128.71 17.15 -56.63
N LEU A 269 -128.00 18.01 -57.37
CA LEU A 269 -128.25 19.47 -57.38
C LEU A 269 -129.58 19.85 -58.04
N GLN A 270 -130.06 19.06 -59.00
CA GLN A 270 -131.34 19.28 -59.68
C GLN A 270 -132.54 18.78 -58.85
N ARG A 271 -132.34 17.74 -58.04
CA ARG A 271 -133.37 17.17 -57.14
C ARG A 271 -133.63 18.02 -55.89
N LEU A 272 -132.66 18.81 -55.44
CA LEU A 272 -132.81 19.74 -54.32
C LEU A 272 -133.51 21.05 -54.72
N ALA A 273 -133.41 21.49 -55.98
CA ALA A 273 -134.12 22.66 -56.49
C ALA A 273 -135.63 22.41 -56.69
N ASP A 274 -136.02 21.21 -57.15
CA ASP A 274 -137.44 20.85 -57.37
C ASP A 274 -138.21 20.54 -56.07
N LYS A 275 -137.52 20.28 -54.96
CA LYS A 275 -138.15 19.95 -53.66
C LYS A 275 -138.52 21.19 -52.84
N GLN A 276 -137.81 22.31 -53.00
CA GLN A 276 -138.12 23.56 -52.29
C GLN A 276 -139.32 24.33 -52.89
N LEU A 277 -139.68 24.10 -54.15
CA LEU A 277 -140.82 24.75 -54.82
C LEU A 277 -142.17 24.05 -54.53
N ALA A 278 -142.16 22.81 -54.04
CA ALA A 278 -143.36 22.02 -53.74
C ALA A 278 -143.89 22.23 -52.30
N ASP A 279 -142.99 22.45 -51.34
CA ASP A 279 -143.35 22.58 -49.92
C ASP A 279 -143.97 23.95 -49.55
N GLU A 280 -143.81 24.99 -50.38
CA GLU A 280 -144.39 26.32 -50.15
C GLU A 280 -145.87 26.45 -50.59
N LYS A 281 -146.37 25.55 -51.45
CA LYS A 281 -147.78 25.55 -51.88
C LYS A 281 -148.73 24.84 -50.91
N ALA A 282 -148.25 23.89 -50.10
CA ALA A 282 -149.08 23.12 -49.17
C ALA A 282 -149.51 23.91 -47.91
N ALA A 283 -148.77 24.94 -47.51
CA ALA A 283 -149.06 25.72 -46.30
C ALA A 283 -150.26 26.68 -46.43
N ARG A 284 -150.68 27.05 -47.65
CA ARG A 284 -151.82 27.96 -47.87
C ARG A 284 -153.19 27.29 -47.78
N GLU A 285 -153.27 25.96 -47.89
CA GLU A 285 -154.55 25.23 -47.87
C GLU A 285 -155.05 24.91 -46.45
N ALA A 286 -154.18 24.92 -45.44
CA ALA A 286 -154.54 24.56 -44.06
C ALA A 286 -155.29 25.65 -43.28
N ASP A 287 -155.07 26.93 -43.59
CA ASP A 287 -155.63 28.06 -42.82
C ASP A 287 -157.13 28.31 -43.08
N VAL A 288 -157.60 27.99 -44.30
CA VAL A 288 -159.01 28.18 -44.72
C VAL A 288 -159.96 27.17 -44.06
N SER A 289 -159.48 25.96 -43.79
CA SER A 289 -160.27 24.87 -43.18
C SER A 289 -160.61 25.16 -41.72
N ASN A 290 -159.65 25.70 -40.94
CA ASN A 290 -159.81 25.92 -39.51
C ASN A 290 -160.85 27.02 -39.19
N ARG A 291 -160.90 28.07 -40.01
CA ARG A 291 -161.88 29.17 -39.85
C ARG A 291 -163.32 28.72 -40.12
N THR A 292 -163.50 27.78 -41.03
CA THR A 292 -164.82 27.25 -41.39
C THR A 292 -165.41 26.38 -40.29
N LYS A 293 -164.58 25.60 -39.59
CA LYS A 293 -165.03 24.68 -38.54
C LYS A 293 -165.54 25.43 -37.31
N LYS A 294 -164.77 26.39 -36.78
CA LYS A 294 -165.11 27.12 -35.54
C LYS A 294 -166.38 27.98 -35.68
N ASN A 295 -166.64 28.53 -36.86
CA ASN A 295 -167.88 29.27 -37.12
C ASN A 295 -169.14 28.38 -37.11
N ASN A 296 -169.02 27.13 -37.55
CA ASN A 296 -170.16 26.20 -37.55
C ASN A 296 -170.50 25.70 -36.15
N GLU A 297 -169.51 25.50 -35.28
CA GLU A 297 -169.74 25.09 -33.88
C GLU A 297 -170.43 26.20 -33.07
N ALA A 298 -170.00 27.45 -33.25
CA ALA A 298 -170.64 28.60 -32.61
C ALA A 298 -172.08 28.82 -33.12
N LYS A 299 -172.37 28.50 -34.40
CA LYS A 299 -173.74 28.46 -34.94
C LYS A 299 -174.61 27.41 -34.22
N GLY A 300 -174.04 26.24 -33.93
CA GLY A 300 -174.74 25.14 -33.24
C GLY A 300 -175.18 25.51 -31.82
N CYS A 301 -174.30 26.15 -31.05
CA CYS A 301 -174.62 26.58 -29.68
C CYS A 301 -175.75 27.63 -29.63
N LEU A 302 -175.85 28.50 -30.63
CA LEU A 302 -176.93 29.48 -30.73
C LEU A 302 -178.29 28.82 -31.02
N MET A 303 -178.30 27.69 -31.73
CA MET A 303 -179.54 26.95 -32.02
C MET A 303 -180.10 26.22 -30.79
N GLU A 304 -179.25 25.73 -29.89
CA GLU A 304 -179.69 25.08 -28.63
C GLU A 304 -180.33 26.05 -27.62
N LEU A 305 -179.97 27.33 -27.68
CA LEU A 305 -180.57 28.40 -26.87
C LEU A 305 -181.95 28.85 -27.41
N GLY A 306 -182.47 28.19 -28.45
CA GLY A 306 -183.83 28.38 -28.96
C GLY A 306 -183.94 29.30 -30.18
N PHE A 307 -182.83 29.68 -30.81
CA PHE A 307 -182.83 30.49 -32.04
C PHE A 307 -182.91 29.64 -33.30
N ASP A 308 -183.63 30.12 -34.32
CA ASP A 308 -183.71 29.44 -35.62
C ASP A 308 -182.37 29.51 -36.38
N GLU A 309 -182.15 28.56 -37.30
CA GLU A 309 -180.88 28.45 -38.03
C GLU A 309 -180.54 29.68 -38.89
N ARG A 310 -181.56 30.40 -39.38
CA ARG A 310 -181.39 31.59 -40.20
C ARG A 310 -180.91 32.76 -39.35
N ASP A 311 -181.42 32.91 -38.13
CA ASP A 311 -181.06 33.98 -37.21
C ASP A 311 -179.73 33.70 -36.50
N ALA A 312 -179.45 32.45 -36.12
CA ALA A 312 -178.14 32.03 -35.60
C ALA A 312 -177.01 32.32 -36.59
N LYS A 313 -177.23 32.06 -37.89
CA LYS A 313 -176.27 32.38 -38.95
C LYS A 313 -176.05 33.89 -39.12
N LYS A 314 -177.12 34.69 -39.01
CA LYS A 314 -177.00 36.17 -39.08
C LYS A 314 -176.17 36.72 -37.93
N ILE A 315 -176.31 36.16 -36.73
CA ILE A 315 -175.57 36.60 -35.53
C ILE A 315 -174.07 36.26 -35.66
N ILE A 316 -173.70 35.05 -36.09
CA ILE A 316 -172.28 34.67 -36.30
C ILE A 316 -171.61 35.55 -37.36
N ILE A 317 -172.30 35.85 -38.46
CA ILE A 317 -171.77 36.74 -39.52
C ILE A 317 -171.59 38.15 -38.98
N ALA A 318 -172.55 38.69 -38.21
CA ALA A 318 -172.46 40.02 -37.63
C ALA A 318 -171.30 40.14 -36.62
N ILE A 319 -171.01 39.08 -35.85
CA ILE A 319 -169.87 39.03 -34.92
C ILE A 319 -168.55 38.93 -35.69
N ALA A 320 -168.47 38.07 -36.71
CA ALA A 320 -167.28 37.92 -37.55
C ALA A 320 -166.95 39.20 -38.36
N GLN A 321 -167.96 40.01 -38.67
CA GLN A 321 -167.83 41.30 -39.33
C GLN A 321 -167.68 42.47 -38.34
N GLY A 322 -167.66 42.21 -37.02
CA GLY A 322 -167.47 43.23 -35.98
C GLY A 322 -168.63 44.22 -35.81
N GLN A 323 -169.84 43.88 -36.29
CA GLN A 323 -171.02 44.74 -36.22
C GLN A 323 -171.69 44.74 -34.83
N ILE A 324 -171.40 43.75 -33.99
CA ILE A 324 -171.78 43.71 -32.58
C ILE A 324 -170.57 44.14 -31.75
N HIS A 325 -170.67 45.31 -31.14
CA HIS A 325 -169.56 45.87 -30.38
C HIS A 325 -169.30 45.05 -29.10
N ASN A 326 -168.02 44.83 -28.80
CA ASN A 326 -167.52 44.08 -27.62
C ASN A 326 -167.70 42.55 -27.64
N VAL A 327 -167.96 41.92 -28.79
CA VAL A 327 -168.00 40.45 -28.96
C VAL A 327 -167.22 40.02 -30.22
N GLY A 328 -166.47 38.89 -30.19
CA GLY A 328 -165.68 38.38 -31.33
C GLY A 328 -165.47 36.85 -31.29
N ILE A 329 -165.14 36.24 -32.44
CA ILE A 329 -164.88 34.79 -32.58
C ILE A 329 -163.37 34.57 -32.79
N ASN A 330 -162.78 33.65 -32.03
CA ASN A 330 -161.35 33.34 -32.10
C ASN A 330 -161.09 32.10 -32.98
N TYR A 331 -160.22 32.23 -33.98
CA TYR A 331 -159.98 31.19 -35.00
C TYR A 331 -158.78 30.29 -34.70
#